data_AF-A0A7K3D9K0-F1
#
_entry.id   AF-A0A7K3D9K0-F1
#
_cell.length_a   1.000
_cell.length_b   1.000
_cell.length_c   1.000
_cell.angle_alpha   90.00
_cell.angle_beta   90.00
_cell.angle_gamma   90.00
#
_symmetry.space_group_name_H-M   'P 1'
#
loop_
_entity.id
_entity.type
_entity.pdbx_description
1 polymer ?
#
loop_
_entity_poly.entity_id
_entity_poly.type
_entity_poly.pdbx_seq_one_letter_code
_entity_poly.pdbx_strand_id
1 'polypeptide(L)'
;GEKPEPKPTPPPPPKPRPTPPKPTPKPPPPPPPAPRVYQWNELAYGLTGDGTKPEMRLTESSWVWQRWGLSVGDKRYSHGVTVHGRSSVTIDLNRSCSTYDAVVGVDDMTLGLGRVRFSVYGDGARLWQSPLVKGGDPAVPVRVNLSGRKTVRLVVEPHTPFDTTALADWAQSRMTCR
;
A
#
# COMPACT_ATOMS: atom_id res chain seq x y z
N GLY A 1 -34.43 -67.16 77.61
CA GLY A 1 -34.13 -65.73 77.39
C GLY A 1 -33.31 -65.63 76.14
N GLU A 2 -33.89 -65.11 75.07
CA GLU A 2 -33.29 -65.05 73.73
C GLU A 2 -32.61 -63.69 73.55
N LYS A 3 -31.34 -63.70 73.11
CA LYS A 3 -30.50 -62.50 72.97
C LYS A 3 -30.87 -61.78 71.66
N PRO A 4 -31.17 -60.47 71.65
CA PRO A 4 -31.50 -59.77 70.41
C PRO A 4 -30.24 -59.57 69.56
N GLU A 5 -30.35 -59.89 68.28
CA GLU A 5 -29.31 -59.68 67.28
C GLU A 5 -29.30 -58.22 66.78
N PRO A 6 -28.13 -57.56 66.64
CA PRO A 6 -28.07 -56.16 66.27
C PRO A 6 -28.43 -55.94 64.80
N LYS A 7 -29.26 -54.91 64.57
CA LYS A 7 -29.76 -54.52 63.25
C LYS A 7 -28.63 -53.97 62.35
N PRO A 8 -28.57 -54.35 61.05
CA PRO A 8 -27.53 -53.88 60.15
C PRO A 8 -27.60 -52.37 59.89
N THR A 9 -26.44 -51.72 59.90
CA THR A 9 -26.29 -50.28 59.63
C THR A 9 -26.46 -49.99 58.13
N PRO A 10 -27.17 -48.92 57.73
CA PRO A 10 -27.31 -48.54 56.32
C PRO A 10 -25.96 -48.18 55.68
N PRO A 11 -25.74 -48.49 54.39
CA PRO A 11 -24.53 -48.12 53.68
C PRO A 11 -24.42 -46.59 53.55
N PRO A 12 -23.19 -46.04 53.55
CA PRO A 12 -22.97 -44.60 53.46
C PRO A 12 -23.41 -44.05 52.09
N PRO A 13 -23.90 -42.79 52.04
CA PRO A 13 -24.34 -42.18 50.80
C PRO A 13 -23.18 -42.02 49.80
N PRO A 14 -23.46 -42.12 48.48
CA PRO A 14 -22.45 -41.99 47.44
C PRO A 14 -21.81 -40.59 47.45
N LYS A 15 -20.48 -40.55 47.34
CA LYS A 15 -19.72 -39.30 47.30
C LYS A 15 -20.08 -38.48 46.04
N PRO A 16 -20.23 -37.15 46.13
CA PRO A 16 -20.45 -36.30 44.97
C PRO A 16 -19.33 -36.45 43.94
N ARG A 17 -19.70 -36.60 42.66
CA ARG A 17 -18.74 -36.66 41.55
C ARG A 17 -18.13 -35.27 41.31
N PRO A 18 -16.80 -35.13 41.16
CA PRO A 18 -16.18 -33.85 40.84
C PRO A 18 -16.70 -33.31 39.51
N THR A 19 -17.11 -32.04 39.50
CA THR A 19 -17.50 -31.32 38.29
C THR A 19 -16.26 -31.12 37.40
N PRO A 20 -16.35 -31.34 36.07
CA PRO A 20 -15.24 -31.05 35.16
C PRO A 20 -14.82 -29.59 35.23
N PRO A 21 -13.51 -29.27 35.15
CA PRO A 21 -13.05 -27.89 35.10
C PRO A 21 -13.66 -27.17 33.89
N LYS A 22 -14.13 -25.94 34.11
CA LYS A 22 -14.61 -25.07 33.02
C LYS A 22 -13.45 -24.78 32.06
N PRO A 23 -13.63 -24.90 30.73
CA PRO A 23 -12.59 -24.57 29.77
C PRO A 23 -12.14 -23.12 29.93
N THR A 24 -10.84 -22.91 30.04
CA THR A 24 -10.25 -21.57 30.12
C THR A 24 -10.45 -20.85 28.77
N PRO A 25 -10.89 -19.57 28.75
CA PRO A 25 -11.03 -18.82 27.51
C PRO A 25 -9.69 -18.73 26.76
N LYS A 26 -9.71 -19.00 25.45
CA LYS A 26 -8.54 -18.80 24.58
C LYS A 26 -8.14 -17.32 24.60
N PRO A 27 -6.85 -16.98 24.70
CA PRO A 27 -6.39 -15.59 24.62
C PRO A 27 -6.87 -14.93 23.31
N PRO A 28 -7.22 -13.63 23.33
CA PRO A 28 -7.54 -12.90 22.11
C PRO A 28 -6.38 -12.97 21.11
N PRO A 29 -6.65 -13.02 19.79
CA PRO A 29 -5.60 -12.92 18.80
C PRO A 29 -4.85 -11.58 18.93
N PRO A 30 -3.53 -11.56 18.67
CA PRO A 30 -2.73 -10.33 18.74
C PRO A 30 -3.27 -9.28 17.75
N PRO A 31 -3.13 -7.97 18.08
CA PRO A 31 -3.60 -6.89 17.23
C PRO A 31 -2.90 -6.90 15.86
N PRO A 32 -3.58 -6.47 14.78
CA PRO A 32 -2.98 -6.40 13.46
C PRO A 32 -1.71 -5.52 13.45
N PRO A 33 -0.70 -5.84 12.60
CA PRO A 33 0.47 -4.99 12.43
C PRO A 33 0.10 -3.56 12.05
N ALA A 34 0.84 -2.59 12.60
CA ALA A 34 0.66 -1.18 12.28
C ALA A 34 0.93 -0.92 10.78
N PRO A 35 0.18 -0.01 10.13
CA PRO A 35 0.47 0.39 8.76
C PRO A 35 1.90 0.90 8.60
N ARG A 36 2.54 0.51 7.50
CA ARG A 36 3.86 0.97 7.06
C ARG A 36 3.72 1.80 5.80
N VAL A 37 4.54 2.84 5.68
CA VAL A 37 4.59 3.69 4.50
C VAL A 37 5.80 3.30 3.66
N TYR A 38 5.59 3.10 2.37
CA TYR A 38 6.63 2.79 1.37
C TYR A 38 6.69 3.94 0.38
N GLN A 39 7.83 4.61 0.28
CA GLN A 39 8.04 5.71 -0.68
C GLN A 39 8.50 5.15 -2.02
N TRP A 40 7.97 5.68 -3.14
CA TRP A 40 8.33 5.16 -4.47
C TRP A 40 9.84 5.35 -4.79
N ASN A 41 10.43 6.45 -4.35
CA ASN A 41 11.85 6.74 -4.53
C ASN A 41 12.80 5.79 -3.76
N GLU A 42 12.29 4.94 -2.88
CA GLU A 42 13.08 3.97 -2.10
C GLU A 42 12.77 2.51 -2.47
N LEU A 43 11.84 2.27 -3.41
CA LEU A 43 11.49 0.91 -3.78
C LEU A 43 12.64 0.24 -4.53
N ALA A 44 12.89 -1.02 -4.18
CA ALA A 44 13.74 -1.88 -4.98
C ALA A 44 13.05 -2.21 -6.31
N TYR A 45 13.85 -2.51 -7.32
CA TYR A 45 13.36 -3.17 -8.52
C TYR A 45 13.13 -4.66 -8.22
N GLY A 46 12.12 -5.28 -8.84
CA GLY A 46 11.77 -6.69 -8.60
C GLY A 46 12.89 -7.71 -8.86
N LEU A 47 13.94 -7.35 -9.62
CA LEU A 47 15.14 -8.20 -9.78
C LEU A 47 16.00 -8.28 -8.50
N THR A 48 15.93 -7.26 -7.66
CA THR A 48 16.71 -7.12 -6.41
C THR A 48 15.83 -7.27 -5.16
N GLY A 49 14.52 -7.41 -5.37
CA GLY A 49 13.51 -7.50 -4.34
C GLY A 49 13.40 -8.89 -3.72
N ASP A 50 12.79 -8.96 -2.54
CA ASP A 50 12.51 -10.21 -1.82
C ASP A 50 11.05 -10.66 -1.96
N GLY A 51 10.22 -9.90 -2.67
CA GLY A 51 8.82 -10.19 -2.90
C GLY A 51 7.91 -9.98 -1.68
N THR A 52 8.38 -9.27 -0.64
CA THR A 52 7.61 -9.03 0.59
C THR A 52 7.12 -7.58 0.75
N LYS A 53 7.67 -6.66 -0.05
CA LYS A 53 7.39 -5.23 -0.03
C LYS A 53 7.01 -4.75 -1.43
N PRO A 54 6.42 -3.54 -1.55
CA PRO A 54 6.20 -2.95 -2.85
C PRO A 54 7.51 -2.87 -3.65
N GLU A 55 7.47 -3.34 -4.88
CA GLU A 55 8.65 -3.44 -5.75
C GLU A 55 8.30 -2.95 -7.15
N MET A 56 9.20 -2.16 -7.72
CA MET A 56 9.02 -1.63 -9.07
C MET A 56 9.43 -2.66 -10.10
N ARG A 57 8.56 -2.95 -11.06
CA ARG A 57 8.92 -3.83 -12.18
C ARG A 57 9.99 -3.17 -13.03
N LEU A 58 11.04 -3.92 -13.38
CA LEU A 58 12.03 -3.45 -14.34
C LEU A 58 11.52 -3.64 -15.78
N THR A 59 11.03 -4.83 -16.09
CA THR A 59 10.38 -5.11 -17.38
C THR A 59 9.01 -4.45 -17.42
N GLU A 60 8.58 -4.03 -18.62
CA GLU A 60 7.27 -3.38 -18.83
C GLU A 60 7.11 -2.00 -18.16
N SER A 61 8.15 -1.49 -17.48
CA SER A 61 8.21 -0.14 -16.96
C SER A 61 9.13 0.72 -17.82
N SER A 62 8.75 1.98 -18.00
CA SER A 62 9.60 3.00 -18.62
C SER A 62 10.67 3.52 -17.67
N TRP A 63 11.54 4.40 -18.19
CA TRP A 63 12.58 5.07 -17.41
C TRP A 63 12.01 5.82 -16.19
N VAL A 64 12.77 5.77 -15.10
CA VAL A 64 12.46 6.31 -13.77
C VAL A 64 13.72 6.91 -13.19
N TRP A 65 13.60 8.11 -12.65
CA TRP A 65 14.62 8.71 -11.79
C TRP A 65 14.09 8.80 -10.34
N GLN A 66 14.51 7.85 -9.51
CA GLN A 66 14.31 7.91 -8.06
C GLN A 66 15.22 8.99 -7.48
N ARG A 67 14.64 10.02 -6.84
CA ARG A 67 15.43 11.15 -6.34
C ARG A 67 14.84 11.84 -5.12
N TRP A 68 15.72 12.61 -4.49
CA TRP A 68 15.42 13.54 -3.42
C TRP A 68 15.50 14.96 -3.95
N GLY A 69 14.55 15.82 -3.56
CA GLY A 69 14.47 17.18 -4.07
C GLY A 69 14.03 17.25 -5.52
N LEU A 70 12.78 17.65 -5.72
CA LEU A 70 12.17 17.96 -7.01
C LEU A 70 11.22 19.15 -6.83
N SER A 71 10.78 19.78 -7.91
CA SER A 71 9.85 20.91 -7.80
C SER A 71 8.86 20.97 -8.95
N VAL A 72 7.65 21.39 -8.59
CA VAL A 72 6.52 21.53 -9.49
C VAL A 72 5.81 22.84 -9.14
N GLY A 73 5.68 23.73 -10.12
CA GLY A 73 5.03 25.03 -9.93
C GLY A 73 5.72 25.85 -8.85
N ASP A 74 7.05 25.91 -8.90
CA ASP A 74 7.94 26.59 -7.95
C ASP A 74 7.91 26.05 -6.51
N LYS A 75 7.19 24.97 -6.26
CA LYS A 75 7.11 24.33 -4.94
C LYS A 75 8.04 23.13 -4.88
N ARG A 76 8.94 23.14 -3.89
CA ARG A 76 9.87 22.03 -3.61
C ARG A 76 9.22 20.91 -2.82
N TYR A 77 9.57 19.68 -3.17
CA TYR A 77 9.20 18.46 -2.49
C TYR A 77 10.45 17.66 -2.11
N SER A 78 10.44 17.04 -0.93
CA SER A 78 11.61 16.36 -0.38
C SER A 78 11.98 15.08 -1.12
N HIS A 79 10.98 14.34 -1.61
CA HIS A 79 11.17 13.03 -2.23
C HIS A 79 10.13 12.77 -3.32
N GLY A 80 10.47 11.93 -4.29
CA GLY A 80 9.58 11.56 -5.38
C GLY A 80 10.32 10.87 -6.52
N VAL A 81 9.59 10.67 -7.60
CA VAL A 81 10.13 10.08 -8.82
C VAL A 81 9.84 10.99 -10.00
N THR A 82 10.86 11.27 -10.80
CA THR A 82 10.73 11.94 -12.10
C THR A 82 10.70 10.89 -13.21
N VAL A 83 9.82 11.07 -14.18
CA VAL A 83 9.70 10.26 -15.39
C VAL A 83 9.60 11.16 -16.63
N HIS A 84 9.64 10.56 -17.82
CA HIS A 84 9.32 11.28 -19.06
C HIS A 84 7.81 11.51 -19.21
N GLY A 85 7.44 12.51 -20.03
CA GLY A 85 6.06 12.90 -20.32
C GLY A 85 5.25 11.82 -21.03
N ARG A 86 5.92 10.81 -21.61
CA ARG A 86 5.36 9.49 -21.88
C ARG A 86 5.99 8.48 -20.94
N SER A 87 5.21 7.94 -20.01
CA SER A 87 5.70 6.99 -19.02
C SER A 87 4.60 6.01 -18.59
N SER A 88 4.99 4.78 -18.29
CA SER A 88 4.15 3.77 -17.65
C SER A 88 5.04 2.92 -16.77
N VAL A 89 4.82 2.97 -15.46
CA VAL A 89 5.60 2.22 -14.48
C VAL A 89 4.67 1.39 -13.61
N THR A 90 4.98 0.11 -13.45
CA THR A 90 4.19 -0.81 -12.64
C THR A 90 4.93 -1.15 -11.35
N ILE A 91 4.22 -1.08 -10.23
CA ILE A 91 4.69 -1.50 -8.92
C ILE A 91 3.84 -2.68 -8.48
N ASP A 92 4.50 -3.80 -8.21
CA ASP A 92 3.88 -4.95 -7.54
C ASP A 92 3.76 -4.63 -6.06
N LEU A 93 2.54 -4.75 -5.51
CA LEU A 93 2.29 -4.38 -4.12
C LEU A 93 2.92 -5.40 -3.16
N ASN A 94 2.93 -6.68 -3.54
CA ASN A 94 3.43 -7.83 -2.77
C ASN A 94 2.87 -8.00 -1.35
N ARG A 95 1.90 -7.17 -0.96
CA ARG A 95 1.22 -7.19 0.33
C ARG A 95 -0.08 -6.39 0.27
N SER A 96 -0.82 -6.36 1.37
CA SER A 96 -2.05 -5.58 1.45
C SER A 96 -1.75 -4.09 1.62
N CYS A 97 -2.05 -3.29 0.60
CA CYS A 97 -1.98 -1.83 0.67
C CYS A 97 -3.38 -1.21 0.70
N SER A 98 -3.53 -0.13 1.46
CA SER A 98 -4.80 0.59 1.62
C SER A 98 -4.88 1.84 0.75
N THR A 99 -3.80 2.61 0.64
CA THR A 99 -3.79 3.87 -0.11
C THR A 99 -2.52 4.03 -0.93
N TYR A 100 -2.67 4.73 -2.05
CA TYR A 100 -1.59 5.42 -2.74
C TYR A 100 -1.84 6.92 -2.68
N ASP A 101 -0.83 7.67 -2.29
CA ASP A 101 -0.84 9.12 -2.10
C ASP A 101 0.35 9.73 -2.86
N ALA A 102 0.11 10.82 -3.60
CA ALA A 102 1.16 11.58 -4.28
C ALA A 102 0.69 13.01 -4.58
N VAL A 103 1.60 13.82 -5.10
CA VAL A 103 1.28 15.07 -5.80
C VAL A 103 2.00 15.04 -7.15
N VAL A 104 1.29 15.35 -8.23
CA VAL A 104 1.81 15.20 -9.60
C VAL A 104 1.88 16.52 -10.34
N GLY A 105 2.85 16.66 -11.23
CA GLY A 105 2.89 17.76 -12.18
C GLY A 105 4.12 17.72 -13.07
N VAL A 106 4.24 18.71 -13.94
CA VAL A 106 5.42 18.85 -14.80
C VAL A 106 6.56 19.42 -13.96
N ASP A 107 7.74 18.78 -14.00
CA ASP A 107 8.92 19.19 -13.23
C ASP A 107 9.40 20.55 -13.75
N ASP A 108 9.77 21.47 -12.84
CA ASP A 108 10.23 22.82 -13.17
C ASP A 108 11.53 22.84 -14.01
N MET A 109 12.30 21.75 -14.04
CA MET A 109 13.43 21.56 -14.98
C MET A 109 12.98 21.60 -16.45
N THR A 110 11.69 21.42 -16.71
CA THR A 110 11.10 21.55 -18.06
C THR A 110 10.89 23.01 -18.44
N LEU A 111 11.22 23.98 -17.57
CA LEU A 111 11.17 25.43 -17.83
C LEU A 111 9.80 25.91 -18.33
N GLY A 112 8.72 25.35 -17.77
CA GLY A 112 7.34 25.70 -18.13
C GLY A 112 6.84 25.05 -19.43
N LEU A 113 7.64 24.23 -20.10
CA LEU A 113 7.23 23.48 -21.29
C LEU A 113 6.56 22.15 -20.91
N GLY A 114 5.80 21.58 -21.84
CA GLY A 114 5.17 20.28 -21.65
C GLY A 114 3.71 20.37 -21.17
N ARG A 115 2.89 19.47 -21.71
CA ARG A 115 1.49 19.25 -21.31
C ARG A 115 1.22 17.76 -21.22
N VAL A 116 0.78 17.29 -20.06
CA VAL A 116 0.61 15.85 -19.78
C VAL A 116 -0.66 15.57 -18.98
N ARG A 117 -1.11 14.32 -19.03
CA ARG A 117 -2.12 13.77 -18.11
C ARG A 117 -1.52 12.65 -17.28
N PHE A 118 -1.83 12.64 -16.01
CA PHE A 118 -1.43 11.60 -15.08
C PHE A 118 -2.62 10.65 -14.86
N SER A 119 -2.35 9.36 -14.77
CA SER A 119 -3.35 8.35 -14.44
C SER A 119 -2.78 7.32 -13.47
N VAL A 120 -3.63 6.83 -12.55
CA VAL A 120 -3.32 5.72 -11.66
C VAL A 120 -4.25 4.56 -11.97
N TYR A 121 -3.69 3.39 -12.20
CA TYR A 121 -4.42 2.14 -12.43
C TYR A 121 -4.14 1.15 -11.31
N GLY A 122 -5.16 0.40 -10.89
CA GLY A 122 -5.02 -0.75 -10.00
C GLY A 122 -5.51 -2.00 -10.72
N ASP A 123 -4.63 -2.98 -10.89
CA ASP A 123 -4.90 -4.22 -11.64
C ASP A 123 -5.55 -3.96 -13.02
N GLY A 124 -5.02 -2.98 -13.75
CA GLY A 124 -5.50 -2.59 -15.08
C GLY A 124 -6.73 -1.67 -15.10
N ALA A 125 -7.47 -1.54 -13.99
CA ALA A 125 -8.60 -0.60 -13.90
C ALA A 125 -8.12 0.81 -13.52
N ARG A 126 -8.55 1.84 -14.27
CA ARG A 126 -8.20 3.23 -13.97
C ARG A 126 -8.93 3.69 -12.71
N LEU A 127 -8.18 4.02 -11.67
CA LEU A 127 -8.70 4.49 -10.39
C LEU A 127 -8.79 6.01 -10.33
N TRP A 128 -7.91 6.70 -11.06
CA TRP A 128 -7.83 8.16 -11.05
C TRP A 128 -7.18 8.69 -12.33
N GLN A 129 -7.55 9.91 -12.73
CA GLN A 129 -6.92 10.65 -13.82
C GLN A 129 -6.95 12.16 -13.52
N SER A 130 -5.87 12.87 -13.85
CA SER A 130 -5.79 14.32 -13.74
C SER A 130 -6.53 15.05 -14.88
N PRO A 131 -6.88 16.33 -14.69
CA PRO A 131 -6.99 17.28 -15.80
C PRO A 131 -5.70 17.33 -16.64
N LEU A 132 -5.72 18.06 -17.76
CA LEU A 132 -4.48 18.34 -18.47
C LEU A 132 -3.61 19.28 -17.62
N VAL A 133 -2.39 18.88 -17.32
CA VAL A 133 -1.42 19.64 -16.51
C VAL A 133 -0.34 20.19 -17.43
N LYS A 134 -0.02 21.49 -17.29
CA LYS A 134 0.99 22.19 -18.08
C LYS A 134 2.21 22.53 -17.21
N GLY A 135 3.35 22.76 -17.83
CA GLY A 135 4.50 23.34 -17.15
C GLY A 135 4.14 24.66 -16.46
N GLY A 136 4.56 24.80 -15.19
CA GLY A 136 4.24 25.95 -14.34
C GLY A 136 2.88 25.91 -13.63
N ASP A 137 2.00 24.95 -13.96
CA ASP A 137 0.76 24.77 -13.20
C ASP A 137 1.05 24.26 -11.77
N PRO A 138 0.20 24.58 -10.77
CA PRO A 138 0.29 23.98 -9.45
C PRO A 138 0.15 22.45 -9.50
N ALA A 139 0.91 21.78 -8.65
CA ALA A 139 0.88 20.33 -8.54
C ALA A 139 -0.50 19.80 -8.09
N VAL A 140 -0.94 18.70 -8.69
CA VAL A 140 -2.27 18.10 -8.50
C VAL A 140 -2.21 16.96 -7.48
N PRO A 141 -3.03 16.95 -6.42
CA PRO A 141 -3.02 15.87 -5.43
C PRO A 141 -3.62 14.58 -5.98
N VAL A 142 -3.04 13.45 -5.58
CA VAL A 142 -3.50 12.10 -5.90
C VAL A 142 -3.77 11.34 -4.60
N ARG A 143 -4.94 10.72 -4.51
CA ARG A 143 -5.27 9.75 -3.47
C ARG A 143 -6.19 8.68 -4.04
N VAL A 144 -5.76 7.42 -4.02
CA VAL A 144 -6.57 6.28 -4.48
C VAL A 144 -6.55 5.13 -3.48
N ASN A 145 -7.64 4.35 -3.47
CA ASN A 145 -7.76 3.15 -2.66
C ASN A 145 -7.07 1.96 -3.35
N LEU A 146 -6.14 1.30 -2.65
CA LEU A 146 -5.43 0.11 -3.12
C LEU A 146 -5.94 -1.21 -2.50
N SER A 147 -7.01 -1.17 -1.71
CA SER A 147 -7.54 -2.35 -1.03
C SER A 147 -7.92 -3.44 -2.03
N GLY A 148 -7.39 -4.64 -1.80
CA GLY A 148 -7.60 -5.80 -2.68
C GLY A 148 -6.78 -5.78 -3.98
N ARG A 149 -6.04 -4.70 -4.27
CA ARG A 149 -5.20 -4.63 -5.46
C ARG A 149 -3.94 -5.45 -5.32
N LYS A 150 -3.35 -5.84 -6.46
CA LYS A 150 -2.06 -6.54 -6.52
C LYS A 150 -0.98 -5.69 -7.17
N THR A 151 -1.37 -4.81 -8.06
CA THR A 151 -0.48 -3.91 -8.79
C THR A 151 -1.03 -2.50 -8.78
N VAL A 152 -0.13 -1.52 -8.79
CA VAL A 152 -0.44 -0.14 -9.16
C VAL A 152 0.41 0.25 -10.36
N ARG A 153 -0.22 0.83 -11.38
CA ARG A 153 0.47 1.34 -12.57
C ARG A 153 0.28 2.84 -12.68
N LEU A 154 1.39 3.55 -12.73
CA LEU A 154 1.51 5.00 -12.73
C LEU A 154 1.86 5.44 -14.15
N VAL A 155 0.98 6.23 -14.76
CA VAL A 155 1.05 6.54 -16.19
C VAL A 155 1.06 8.05 -16.40
N VAL A 156 1.92 8.49 -17.32
CA VAL A 156 1.94 9.85 -17.85
C VAL A 156 1.73 9.78 -19.36
N GLU A 157 0.70 10.48 -19.84
CA GLU A 157 0.35 10.57 -21.24
C GLU A 157 0.62 12.00 -21.75
N PRO A 158 1.41 12.17 -22.81
CA PRO A 158 1.69 13.48 -23.37
C PRO A 158 0.48 13.97 -24.18
N HIS A 159 0.25 15.29 -24.20
CA HIS A 159 -0.81 15.88 -25.03
C HIS A 159 -0.48 15.82 -26.52
N THR A 160 0.79 16.04 -26.86
CA THR A 160 1.34 16.00 -28.22
C THR A 160 2.64 15.20 -28.26
N PRO A 161 3.12 14.75 -29.44
CA PRO A 161 4.41 14.06 -29.54
C PRO A 161 5.60 14.86 -28.98
N PHE A 162 5.56 16.20 -29.03
CA PHE A 162 6.62 17.07 -28.49
C PHE A 162 6.70 17.01 -26.95
N ASP A 163 5.57 16.77 -26.27
CA ASP A 163 5.50 16.69 -24.81
C ASP A 163 6.11 15.39 -24.25
N THR A 164 6.50 14.44 -25.11
CA THR A 164 7.12 13.17 -24.67
C THR A 164 8.42 13.34 -23.91
N THR A 165 9.15 14.42 -24.19
CA THR A 165 10.45 14.73 -23.57
C THR A 165 10.34 15.56 -22.31
N ALA A 166 9.15 16.09 -22.00
CA ALA A 166 8.90 16.80 -20.75
C ALA A 166 9.20 15.91 -19.56
N LEU A 167 9.68 16.49 -18.45
CA LEU A 167 9.85 15.76 -17.21
C LEU A 167 8.59 15.90 -16.36
N ALA A 168 8.12 14.77 -15.84
CA ALA A 168 6.89 14.68 -15.07
C ALA A 168 7.18 14.04 -13.73
N ASP A 169 6.70 14.67 -12.67
CA ASP A 169 6.98 14.30 -11.31
C ASP A 169 5.80 13.62 -10.63
N TRP A 170 6.13 12.61 -9.85
CA TRP A 170 5.28 12.02 -8.81
C TRP A 170 5.93 12.33 -7.45
N ALA A 171 5.69 13.54 -6.96
CA ALA A 171 6.20 14.04 -5.70
C ALA A 171 5.46 13.43 -4.51
N GLN A 172 6.17 13.25 -3.38
CA GLN A 172 5.65 12.65 -2.16
C GLN A 172 4.95 11.29 -2.39
N SER A 173 5.34 10.59 -3.45
CA SER A 173 4.71 9.35 -3.90
C SER A 173 4.97 8.23 -2.90
N ARG A 174 3.87 7.70 -2.34
CA ARG A 174 3.93 6.70 -1.27
C ARG A 174 2.70 5.81 -1.20
N MET A 175 2.91 4.65 -0.59
CA MET A 175 1.89 3.62 -0.42
C MET A 175 1.80 3.25 1.05
N THR A 176 0.58 3.14 1.58
CA THR A 176 0.34 2.68 2.95
C THR A 176 -0.06 1.21 2.92
N CYS A 177 0.71 0.35 3.58
CA CYS A 177 0.53 -1.10 3.54
C CYS A 177 0.60 -1.77 4.92
N ARG A 178 0.07 -2.99 5.02
CA ARG A 178 0.09 -3.84 6.21
C ARG A 178 0.74 -5.18 5.92
#